data_AF-A0AAU8X3A6-F1
#
_entry.id   AF-A0AAU8X3A6-F1
#
_cell.length_a   1.000
_cell.length_b   1.000
_cell.length_c   1.000
_cell.angle_alpha   90.00
_cell.angle_beta   90.00
_cell.angle_gamma   90.00
#
_symmetry.space_group_name_H-M   'P 1'
#
loop_
_entity.id
_entity.type
_entity.pdbx_description
1 polymer ?
#
loop_
_entity_poly.entity_id
_entity_poly.type
_entity_poly.pdbx_seq_one_letter_code
_entity_poly.pdbx_strand_id
1 'polypeptide(L)'
;MQEFIHPQGFATQLKYQEEPIVEVDGDGWNIKVENAATYSMVGNQIINLIYSRDKEATEKLAAALEKIKEEHPTSYFNLRKTLKYYVRYTTDTQQEADRLINDITKISALFSILMSRPVFPDEITLKLTGKDYTLNVLNSLVLEGRTVELAKEEINHRFIPINWKQIDMKNVLSNWLDVYDDFQVLSISHQYETGFRTLHYAQSDIILYSTQLEAINVDLGGGSSEKYVRPFNTYASSELKSQLAKIFEKTEEPDLGRAIASLRNELAHVGRPKVMMKKLNIDDYIDIGQILRLVVISHLFAKLGIHQEQIHQYQGRLSHS
;
A
#
# COMPACT_ATOMS: atom_id res chain seq x y z
N MET A 1 -1.52 -6.50 -4.17
CA MET A 1 -2.30 -5.56 -5.01
C MET A 1 -3.75 -6.01 -5.26
N GLN A 2 -4.03 -7.27 -5.63
CA GLN A 2 -5.40 -7.70 -6.00
C GLN A 2 -6.43 -7.41 -4.90
N GLU A 3 -6.17 -7.85 -3.67
CA GLU A 3 -7.02 -7.62 -2.48
C GLU A 3 -7.19 -6.14 -2.13
N PHE A 4 -6.21 -5.28 -2.47
CA PHE A 4 -6.32 -3.83 -2.25
C PHE A 4 -7.35 -3.19 -3.19
N ILE A 5 -7.37 -3.63 -4.45
CA ILE A 5 -8.32 -3.16 -5.46
C ILE A 5 -9.69 -3.79 -5.21
N HIS A 6 -9.73 -5.11 -5.02
CA HIS A 6 -10.97 -5.85 -4.77
C HIS A 6 -10.76 -7.16 -3.98
N PRO A 7 -11.70 -7.52 -3.08
CA PRO A 7 -11.63 -8.77 -2.33
C PRO A 7 -11.76 -10.00 -3.26
N GLN A 8 -10.77 -10.92 -3.26
CA GLN A 8 -10.76 -12.09 -4.15
C GLN A 8 -11.90 -13.06 -3.86
N GLY A 9 -12.44 -13.08 -2.64
CA GLY A 9 -13.62 -13.87 -2.27
C GLY A 9 -14.90 -13.54 -3.06
N PHE A 10 -14.89 -12.44 -3.84
CA PHE A 10 -15.98 -12.00 -4.70
C PHE A 10 -15.56 -11.89 -6.18
N ALA A 11 -14.50 -12.58 -6.58
CA ALA A 11 -13.97 -12.53 -7.96
C ALA A 11 -15.01 -12.91 -9.02
N THR A 12 -16.05 -13.70 -8.69
CA THR A 12 -17.16 -14.02 -9.60
C THR A 12 -18.18 -12.89 -9.76
N GLN A 13 -18.24 -11.93 -8.83
CA GLN A 13 -19.18 -10.80 -8.85
C GLN A 13 -18.66 -9.59 -9.61
N LEU A 14 -17.36 -9.48 -9.81
CA LEU A 14 -16.74 -8.38 -10.54
C LEU A 14 -16.91 -8.57 -12.04
N LYS A 15 -17.41 -7.57 -12.75
CA LYS A 15 -17.45 -7.64 -14.21
C LYS A 15 -16.05 -7.36 -14.77
N TYR A 16 -15.66 -8.12 -15.80
CA TYR A 16 -14.53 -7.74 -16.63
C TYR A 16 -14.87 -6.40 -17.31
N GLN A 17 -13.91 -5.50 -17.40
CA GLN A 17 -14.05 -4.21 -18.06
C GLN A 17 -12.90 -4.05 -19.04
N GLU A 18 -13.21 -3.73 -20.30
CA GLU A 18 -12.19 -3.47 -21.33
C GLU A 18 -11.49 -2.13 -21.10
N GLU A 19 -12.20 -1.17 -20.49
CA GLU A 19 -11.65 0.13 -20.13
C GLU A 19 -10.83 0.07 -18.83
N PRO A 20 -9.81 0.94 -18.67
CA PRO A 20 -9.08 1.07 -17.42
C PRO A 20 -10.00 1.43 -16.25
N ILE A 21 -9.71 0.86 -15.08
CA ILE A 21 -10.43 1.13 -13.82
C ILE A 21 -10.13 2.54 -13.33
N VAL A 22 -8.88 2.96 -13.51
CA VAL A 22 -8.39 4.32 -13.26
C VAL A 22 -7.37 4.67 -14.33
N GLU A 23 -7.43 5.92 -14.75
CA GLU A 23 -6.47 6.56 -15.64
C GLU A 23 -6.05 7.90 -15.03
N VAL A 24 -4.74 8.10 -14.95
CA VAL A 24 -4.11 9.28 -14.36
C VAL A 24 -3.07 9.80 -15.34
N ASP A 25 -3.22 11.07 -15.72
CA ASP A 25 -2.26 11.80 -16.53
C ASP A 25 -1.44 12.71 -15.62
N GLY A 26 -0.12 12.64 -15.72
CA GLY A 26 0.81 13.58 -15.13
C GLY A 26 1.60 14.31 -16.21
N ASP A 27 2.63 15.07 -15.81
CA ASP A 27 3.45 15.82 -16.75
C ASP A 27 4.41 14.88 -17.52
N GLY A 28 4.05 14.53 -18.75
CA GLY A 28 4.85 13.66 -19.62
C GLY A 28 4.67 12.16 -19.38
N TRP A 29 3.72 11.76 -18.53
CA TRP A 29 3.46 10.37 -18.18
C TRP A 29 1.97 10.08 -17.93
N ASN A 30 1.59 8.81 -18.07
CA ASN A 30 0.26 8.30 -17.76
C ASN A 30 0.34 6.95 -17.03
N ILE A 31 -0.56 6.76 -16.06
CA ILE A 31 -0.77 5.50 -15.34
C ILE A 31 -2.20 5.02 -15.60
N LYS A 32 -2.33 3.78 -16.06
CA LYS A 32 -3.61 3.06 -16.15
C LYS A 32 -3.59 1.84 -15.24
N VAL A 33 -4.68 1.62 -14.51
CA VAL A 33 -4.94 0.35 -13.82
C VAL A 33 -5.93 -0.45 -14.63
N GLU A 34 -5.46 -1.53 -15.23
CA GLU A 34 -6.23 -2.37 -16.16
C GLU A 34 -6.52 -3.72 -15.53
N ASN A 35 -7.57 -4.38 -15.99
CA ASN A 35 -7.84 -5.76 -15.60
C ASN A 35 -7.65 -6.70 -16.80
N ALA A 36 -7.09 -7.87 -16.55
CA ALA A 36 -6.94 -8.94 -17.51
C ALA A 36 -7.68 -10.17 -16.98
N ALA A 37 -8.56 -10.71 -17.81
CA ALA A 37 -9.29 -11.93 -17.51
C ALA A 37 -8.77 -13.09 -18.35
N THR A 38 -8.57 -14.25 -17.73
CA THR A 38 -8.40 -15.50 -18.47
C THR A 38 -9.71 -16.27 -18.45
N TYR A 39 -9.99 -16.99 -19.53
CA TYR A 39 -11.22 -17.73 -19.68
C TYR A 39 -10.93 -19.19 -20.05
N SER A 40 -11.72 -20.10 -19.49
CA SER A 40 -11.79 -21.48 -19.95
C SER A 40 -12.94 -21.62 -20.95
N MET A 41 -12.66 -22.23 -22.09
CA MET A 41 -13.70 -22.60 -23.04
C MET A 41 -14.59 -23.67 -22.43
N VAL A 42 -15.88 -23.35 -22.28
CA VAL A 42 -16.89 -24.31 -21.79
C VAL A 42 -17.89 -24.65 -22.90
N GLY A 43 -18.07 -23.71 -23.83
CA GLY A 43 -18.98 -23.85 -24.96
C GLY A 43 -20.34 -24.35 -24.51
N ASN A 44 -20.75 -25.47 -25.09
CA ASN A 44 -22.08 -26.06 -24.88
C ASN A 44 -22.24 -26.73 -23.51
N GLN A 45 -21.16 -26.95 -22.77
CA GLN A 45 -21.19 -27.63 -21.47
C GLN A 45 -21.47 -26.68 -20.30
N ILE A 46 -21.72 -25.39 -20.56
CA ILE A 46 -22.00 -24.41 -19.49
C ILE A 46 -23.20 -24.80 -18.63
N ILE A 47 -24.20 -25.49 -19.20
CA ILE A 47 -25.37 -25.97 -18.46
C ILE A 47 -25.00 -26.99 -17.37
N ASN A 48 -23.93 -27.77 -17.57
CA ASN A 48 -23.45 -28.75 -16.59
C ASN A 48 -22.80 -28.06 -15.38
N LEU A 49 -22.50 -26.76 -15.47
CA LEU A 49 -21.89 -25.98 -14.38
C LEU A 49 -22.94 -25.24 -13.54
N ILE A 50 -24.21 -25.28 -13.92
CA ILE A 50 -25.28 -24.51 -13.28
C ILE A 50 -26.24 -25.47 -12.59
N TYR A 51 -26.43 -25.29 -11.28
CA TYR A 51 -27.40 -26.04 -10.50
C TYR A 51 -28.43 -25.09 -9.89
N SER A 52 -29.71 -25.43 -10.05
CA SER A 52 -30.82 -24.80 -9.35
C SER A 52 -31.64 -25.86 -8.62
N ARG A 53 -32.18 -25.50 -7.45
CA ARG A 53 -33.19 -26.31 -6.76
C ARG A 53 -34.53 -26.30 -7.50
N ASP A 54 -34.76 -25.28 -8.32
CA ASP A 54 -35.92 -25.15 -9.20
C ASP A 54 -35.61 -25.81 -10.55
N LYS A 55 -36.26 -26.94 -10.81
CA LYS A 55 -36.10 -27.70 -12.07
C LYS A 55 -36.65 -26.93 -13.27
N GLU A 56 -37.78 -26.25 -13.11
CA GLU A 56 -38.43 -25.50 -14.18
C GLU A 56 -37.51 -24.35 -14.65
N ALA A 57 -36.87 -23.67 -13.71
CA ALA A 57 -35.87 -22.64 -14.03
C ALA A 57 -34.67 -23.21 -14.80
N THR A 58 -34.19 -24.41 -14.45
CA THR A 58 -33.05 -25.06 -15.12
C THR A 58 -33.42 -25.46 -16.56
N GLU A 59 -34.62 -26.01 -16.75
CA GLU A 59 -35.14 -26.38 -18.08
C GLU A 59 -35.33 -25.16 -18.99
N LYS A 60 -35.90 -24.06 -18.45
CA LYS A 60 -36.04 -22.79 -19.17
C LYS A 60 -34.68 -22.20 -19.58
N LEU A 61 -33.69 -22.27 -18.69
CA LEU A 61 -32.34 -21.80 -19.00
C LEU A 61 -31.67 -22.65 -20.09
N ALA A 62 -31.82 -23.97 -20.04
CA ALA A 62 -31.30 -24.88 -21.06
C ALA A 62 -31.92 -24.60 -22.43
N ALA A 63 -33.25 -24.45 -22.50
CA ALA A 63 -33.96 -24.13 -23.75
C ALA A 63 -33.53 -22.76 -24.32
N ALA A 64 -33.34 -21.76 -23.47
CA ALA A 64 -32.84 -20.44 -23.89
C ALA A 64 -31.42 -20.52 -24.46
N LEU A 65 -30.54 -21.30 -23.83
CA LEU A 65 -29.17 -21.53 -24.31
C LEU A 65 -29.15 -22.23 -25.67
N GLU A 66 -29.99 -23.24 -25.90
CA GLU A 66 -30.10 -23.90 -27.21
C GLU A 66 -30.56 -22.93 -28.30
N LYS A 67 -31.59 -22.11 -28.01
CA LYS A 67 -32.05 -21.10 -28.95
C LYS A 67 -30.95 -20.11 -29.35
N ILE A 68 -30.16 -19.64 -28.38
CA ILE A 68 -29.04 -18.72 -28.66
C ILE A 68 -28.00 -19.40 -29.58
N LYS A 69 -27.77 -20.71 -29.44
CA LYS A 69 -26.84 -21.45 -30.31
C LYS A 69 -27.35 -21.54 -31.74
N GLU A 70 -28.64 -21.78 -31.93
CA GLU A 70 -29.27 -21.81 -33.26
C GLU A 70 -29.13 -20.45 -33.95
N GLU A 71 -29.32 -19.36 -33.20
CA GLU A 71 -29.20 -17.98 -33.70
C GLU A 71 -27.73 -17.56 -33.93
N HIS A 72 -26.79 -18.10 -33.13
CA HIS A 72 -25.38 -17.73 -33.15
C HIS A 72 -24.44 -18.96 -33.15
N PRO A 73 -24.36 -19.73 -34.25
CA PRO A 73 -23.67 -21.02 -34.30
C PRO A 73 -22.14 -20.94 -34.18
N THR A 74 -21.55 -19.76 -34.38
CA THR A 74 -20.11 -19.52 -34.22
C THR A 74 -19.73 -18.95 -32.85
N SER A 75 -20.71 -18.69 -31.98
CA SER A 75 -20.45 -18.15 -30.65
C SER A 75 -19.95 -19.24 -29.70
N TYR A 76 -18.85 -18.94 -29.00
CA TYR A 76 -18.30 -19.81 -27.97
C TYR A 76 -18.42 -19.13 -26.60
N PHE A 77 -19.13 -19.77 -25.69
CA PHE A 77 -19.25 -19.31 -24.31
C PHE A 77 -18.03 -19.74 -23.50
N ASN A 78 -17.36 -18.76 -22.91
CA ASN A 78 -16.22 -19.00 -22.05
C ASN A 78 -16.56 -18.59 -20.62
N LEU A 79 -16.09 -19.38 -19.65
CA LEU A 79 -16.22 -19.07 -18.24
C LEU A 79 -14.92 -18.43 -17.77
N ARG A 80 -15.02 -17.28 -17.10
CA ARG A 80 -13.84 -16.60 -16.57
C ARG A 80 -13.19 -17.46 -15.48
N LYS A 81 -11.90 -17.73 -15.65
CA LYS A 81 -11.08 -18.50 -14.69
C LYS A 81 -10.38 -17.59 -13.70
N THR A 82 -9.78 -16.50 -14.18
CA THR A 82 -9.08 -15.52 -13.32
C THR A 82 -9.39 -14.10 -13.76
N LEU A 83 -9.27 -13.15 -12.82
CA LEU A 83 -9.25 -11.72 -13.07
C LEU A 83 -8.05 -11.16 -12.32
N LYS A 84 -7.10 -10.54 -13.03
CA LYS A 84 -5.91 -9.91 -12.46
C LYS A 84 -5.89 -8.44 -12.80
N TYR A 85 -5.48 -7.60 -11.86
CA TYR A 85 -5.18 -6.19 -12.10
C TYR A 85 -3.70 -5.97 -12.41
N TYR A 86 -3.44 -5.08 -13.36
CA TYR A 86 -2.13 -4.67 -13.82
C TYR A 86 -2.02 -3.14 -13.80
N VAL A 87 -0.82 -2.64 -13.51
CA VAL A 87 -0.50 -1.22 -13.67
C VAL A 87 0.27 -1.06 -14.98
N ARG A 88 -0.25 -0.24 -15.88
CA ARG A 88 0.42 0.19 -17.09
C ARG A 88 0.92 1.61 -16.89
N TYR A 89 2.23 1.78 -16.99
CA TYR A 89 2.87 3.09 -17.00
C TYR A 89 3.36 3.39 -18.41
N THR A 90 3.02 4.58 -18.91
CA THR A 90 3.40 5.07 -20.23
C THR A 90 3.97 6.47 -20.11
N THR A 91 4.89 6.81 -21.00
CA THR A 91 5.51 8.15 -21.08
C THR A 91 5.28 8.72 -22.47
N ASP A 92 5.10 10.04 -22.54
CA ASP A 92 4.82 10.74 -23.80
C ASP A 92 6.00 10.69 -24.75
N THR A 93 7.21 10.66 -24.19
CA THR A 93 8.46 10.52 -24.92
C THR A 93 9.10 9.17 -24.63
N GLN A 94 9.83 8.63 -25.59
CA GLN A 94 10.63 7.42 -25.37
C GLN A 94 11.60 7.63 -24.20
N GLN A 95 11.60 6.70 -23.25
CA GLN A 95 12.52 6.66 -22.10
C GLN A 95 13.39 5.40 -22.14
N GLU A 96 14.49 5.45 -21.42
CA GLU A 96 15.34 4.29 -21.17
C GLU A 96 14.65 3.29 -20.22
N ALA A 97 14.98 2.01 -20.37
CA ALA A 97 14.34 0.93 -19.64
C ALA A 97 14.54 1.03 -18.12
N ASP A 98 15.72 1.47 -17.69
CA ASP A 98 16.08 1.66 -16.29
C ASP A 98 15.18 2.70 -15.60
N ARG A 99 14.90 3.82 -16.28
CA ARG A 99 14.00 4.88 -15.78
C ARG A 99 12.58 4.35 -15.62
N LEU A 100 12.06 3.62 -16.62
CA LEU A 100 10.73 3.03 -16.55
C LEU A 100 10.63 2.01 -15.41
N ILE A 101 11.67 1.19 -15.21
CA ILE A 101 11.74 0.21 -14.11
C ILE A 101 11.77 0.94 -12.75
N ASN A 102 12.50 2.05 -12.65
CA ASN A 102 12.53 2.87 -11.46
C ASN A 102 11.15 3.45 -11.13
N ASP A 103 10.44 4.01 -12.13
CA ASP A 103 9.09 4.56 -11.93
C ASP A 103 8.09 3.48 -11.47
N ILE A 104 8.16 2.28 -12.05
CA ILE A 104 7.36 1.11 -11.58
C ILE A 104 7.70 0.74 -10.13
N THR A 105 8.97 0.87 -9.74
CA THR A 105 9.42 0.62 -8.36
C THR A 105 8.87 1.67 -7.40
N LYS A 106 8.88 2.96 -7.80
CA LYS A 106 8.22 4.05 -7.05
C LYS A 106 6.74 3.76 -6.85
N ILE A 107 6.03 3.36 -7.90
CA ILE A 107 4.59 3.02 -7.83
C ILE A 107 4.37 1.82 -6.88
N SER A 108 5.22 0.79 -6.95
CA SER A 108 5.13 -0.37 -6.06
C SER A 108 5.33 0.00 -4.58
N ALA A 109 6.23 0.95 -4.31
CA ALA A 109 6.46 1.44 -2.95
C ALA A 109 5.25 2.19 -2.37
N LEU A 110 4.49 2.94 -3.20
CA LEU A 110 3.20 3.52 -2.76
C LEU A 110 2.25 2.44 -2.25
N PHE A 111 2.06 1.39 -3.04
CA PHE A 111 1.18 0.28 -2.64
C PHE A 111 1.69 -0.41 -1.37
N SER A 112 3.01 -0.47 -1.17
CA SER A 112 3.59 -1.00 0.05
C SER A 112 3.17 -0.20 1.29
N ILE A 113 3.17 1.13 1.20
CA ILE A 113 2.71 2.01 2.28
C ILE A 113 1.20 1.88 2.48
N LEU A 114 0.40 1.98 1.41
CA LEU A 114 -1.06 1.89 1.49
C LEU A 114 -1.53 0.55 2.09
N MET A 115 -0.86 -0.54 1.74
CA MET A 115 -1.19 -1.87 2.25
C MET A 115 -0.47 -2.22 3.58
N SER A 116 0.47 -1.37 4.03
CA SER A 116 1.36 -1.62 5.17
C SER A 116 2.11 -2.97 5.08
N ARG A 117 2.55 -3.35 3.88
CA ARG A 117 3.24 -4.62 3.62
C ARG A 117 4.23 -4.48 2.47
N PRO A 118 5.28 -5.32 2.39
CA PRO A 118 6.16 -5.38 1.22
C PRO A 118 5.36 -5.60 -0.07
N VAL A 119 5.56 -4.74 -1.08
CA VAL A 119 4.96 -4.89 -2.41
C VAL A 119 6.05 -4.75 -3.46
N PHE A 120 6.15 -5.78 -4.30
CA PHE A 120 7.05 -5.83 -5.45
C PHE A 120 6.28 -6.22 -6.71
N PRO A 121 6.71 -5.79 -7.90
CA PRO A 121 6.19 -6.30 -9.16
C PRO A 121 6.47 -7.81 -9.27
N ASP A 122 5.42 -8.60 -9.51
CA ASP A 122 5.57 -10.03 -9.85
C ASP A 122 6.22 -10.21 -11.23
N GLU A 123 5.81 -9.37 -12.18
CA GLU A 123 6.32 -9.34 -13.55
C GLU A 123 6.40 -7.89 -14.04
N ILE A 124 7.43 -7.58 -14.83
CA ILE A 124 7.56 -6.30 -15.53
C ILE A 124 7.79 -6.61 -17.00
N THR A 125 6.94 -6.02 -17.84
CA THR A 125 6.98 -6.20 -19.28
C THR A 125 7.08 -4.82 -19.94
N LEU A 126 8.09 -4.62 -20.78
CA LEU A 126 8.32 -3.38 -21.51
C LEU A 126 7.89 -3.53 -22.97
N LYS A 127 7.24 -2.51 -23.52
CA LYS A 127 6.93 -2.43 -24.95
C LYS A 127 7.96 -1.54 -25.65
N LEU A 128 8.60 -2.07 -26.68
CA LEU A 128 9.56 -1.30 -27.49
C LEU A 128 8.83 -0.40 -28.49
N THR A 129 9.29 0.84 -28.62
CA THR A 129 8.77 1.79 -29.61
C THR A 129 8.88 1.20 -31.02
N GLY A 130 7.78 1.22 -31.78
CA GLY A 130 7.74 0.73 -33.16
C GLY A 130 7.81 -0.79 -33.32
N LYS A 131 7.66 -1.57 -32.25
CA LYS A 131 7.59 -3.04 -32.29
C LYS A 131 6.30 -3.54 -31.62
N ASP A 132 5.74 -4.60 -32.17
CA ASP A 132 4.54 -5.26 -31.64
C ASP A 132 4.83 -6.35 -30.60
N TYR A 133 6.10 -6.58 -30.28
CA TYR A 133 6.51 -7.53 -29.24
C TYR A 133 6.94 -6.80 -27.97
N THR A 134 6.83 -7.51 -26.85
CA THR A 134 7.22 -7.04 -25.53
C THR A 134 8.47 -7.76 -25.03
N LEU A 135 9.20 -7.12 -24.11
CA LEU A 135 10.35 -7.67 -23.42
C LEU A 135 10.01 -7.91 -21.95
N ASN A 136 10.30 -9.11 -21.45
CA ASN A 136 10.18 -9.38 -20.02
C ASN A 136 11.48 -8.96 -19.32
N VAL A 137 11.33 -8.18 -18.26
CA VAL A 137 12.45 -7.72 -17.43
C VAL A 137 12.70 -8.76 -16.35
N LEU A 138 13.92 -9.29 -16.31
CA LEU A 138 14.41 -10.11 -15.21
C LEU A 138 15.03 -9.18 -14.16
N ASN A 139 14.28 -8.90 -13.09
CA ASN A 139 14.77 -8.07 -12.00
C ASN A 139 15.50 -8.94 -10.96
N SER A 140 16.82 -8.76 -10.84
CA SER A 140 17.64 -9.46 -9.83
C SER A 140 17.58 -8.71 -8.50
N LEU A 141 16.48 -8.85 -7.77
CA LEU A 141 16.35 -8.29 -6.42
C LEU A 141 16.92 -9.26 -5.38
N VAL A 142 17.78 -8.75 -4.50
CA VAL A 142 18.22 -9.47 -3.30
C VAL A 142 17.28 -9.07 -2.16
N LEU A 143 16.38 -9.98 -1.78
CA LEU A 143 15.39 -9.76 -0.73
C LEU A 143 15.67 -10.68 0.46
N GLU A 144 15.42 -10.20 1.67
CA GLU A 144 15.40 -11.07 2.84
C GLU A 144 14.25 -12.08 2.74
N GLY A 145 14.47 -13.32 3.18
CA GLY A 145 13.46 -14.38 3.12
C GLY A 145 12.14 -13.99 3.79
N ARG A 146 12.20 -13.29 4.92
CA ARG A 146 11.02 -12.81 5.65
C ARG A 146 10.23 -11.76 4.87
N THR A 147 10.91 -10.86 4.16
CA THR A 147 10.26 -9.89 3.26
C THR A 147 9.52 -10.61 2.14
N VAL A 148 10.12 -11.65 1.57
CA VAL A 148 9.48 -12.48 0.54
C VAL A 148 8.26 -13.22 1.10
N GLU A 149 8.35 -13.77 2.30
CA GLU A 149 7.22 -14.43 2.99
C GLU A 149 6.06 -13.45 3.20
N LEU A 150 6.33 -12.26 3.75
CA LEU A 150 5.32 -11.22 3.97
C LEU A 150 4.69 -10.71 2.66
N ALA A 151 5.48 -10.58 1.59
CA ALA A 151 4.99 -10.16 0.28
C ALA A 151 4.04 -11.20 -0.35
N LYS A 152 4.26 -12.49 -0.06
CA LYS A 152 3.49 -13.62 -0.62
C LYS A 152 2.32 -14.05 0.25
N GLU A 153 2.27 -13.62 1.50
CA GLU A 153 1.21 -13.99 2.44
C GLU A 153 -0.17 -13.56 1.90
N GLU A 154 -1.13 -14.47 1.90
CA GLU A 154 -2.50 -14.16 1.49
C GLU A 154 -3.10 -13.09 2.42
N ILE A 155 -3.69 -12.06 1.82
CA ILE A 155 -4.24 -10.93 2.55
C ILE A 155 -5.76 -11.02 2.49
N ASN A 156 -6.42 -10.93 3.63
CA ASN A 156 -7.85 -10.69 3.62
C ASN A 156 -8.09 -9.19 3.42
N HIS A 157 -8.90 -8.80 2.43
CA HIS A 157 -9.36 -7.42 2.22
C HIS A 157 -9.76 -6.69 3.52
N ARG A 158 -10.33 -7.40 4.50
CA ARG A 158 -10.77 -6.83 5.79
C ARG A 158 -9.62 -6.34 6.67
N PHE A 159 -8.41 -6.89 6.51
CA PHE A 159 -7.23 -6.51 7.29
C PHE A 159 -6.38 -5.43 6.62
N ILE A 160 -6.69 -5.03 5.38
CA ILE A 160 -5.95 -3.96 4.70
C ILE A 160 -6.27 -2.62 5.39
N PRO A 161 -5.27 -1.82 5.82
CA PRO A 161 -5.48 -0.55 6.52
C PRO A 161 -6.41 0.42 5.79
N ILE A 162 -6.19 0.56 4.48
CA ILE A 162 -6.97 1.40 3.57
C ILE A 162 -7.12 0.66 2.24
N ASN A 163 -8.29 0.73 1.62
CA ASN A 163 -8.54 0.06 0.33
C ASN A 163 -8.82 1.08 -0.79
N TRP A 164 -8.78 0.57 -2.03
CA TRP A 164 -8.97 1.38 -3.24
C TRP A 164 -10.25 2.23 -3.23
N LYS A 165 -11.36 1.72 -2.69
CA LYS A 165 -12.65 2.43 -2.67
C LYS A 165 -12.70 3.56 -1.64
N GLN A 166 -11.80 3.54 -0.67
CA GLN A 166 -11.75 4.53 0.39
C GLN A 166 -10.98 5.77 -0.01
N ILE A 167 -10.19 5.75 -1.09
CA ILE A 167 -9.35 6.87 -1.47
C ILE A 167 -9.52 7.24 -2.94
N ASP A 168 -9.30 8.52 -3.23
CA ASP A 168 -9.20 8.98 -4.61
C ASP A 168 -7.83 8.55 -5.18
N MET A 169 -7.81 7.35 -5.76
CA MET A 169 -6.58 6.80 -6.35
C MET A 169 -6.04 7.64 -7.51
N LYS A 170 -6.89 8.44 -8.18
CA LYS A 170 -6.42 9.35 -9.23
C LYS A 170 -5.54 10.43 -8.61
N ASN A 171 -6.02 11.10 -7.57
CA ASN A 171 -5.25 12.13 -6.86
C ASN A 171 -4.03 11.55 -6.13
N VAL A 172 -4.18 10.37 -5.53
CA VAL A 172 -3.08 9.72 -4.82
C VAL A 172 -1.93 9.37 -5.78
N LEU A 173 -2.23 8.79 -6.95
CA LEU A 173 -1.20 8.48 -7.94
C LEU A 173 -0.60 9.73 -8.58
N SER A 174 -1.40 10.77 -8.85
CA SER A 174 -0.90 12.02 -9.43
C SER A 174 0.12 12.68 -8.51
N ASN A 175 -0.19 12.75 -7.22
CA ASN A 175 0.67 13.43 -6.24
C ASN A 175 1.88 12.59 -5.82
N TRP A 176 1.81 11.26 -5.94
CA TRP A 176 2.84 10.37 -5.40
C TRP A 176 4.19 10.55 -6.07
N LEU A 177 4.24 10.60 -7.40
CA LEU A 177 5.52 10.70 -8.11
C LEU A 177 6.23 12.03 -7.84
N ASP A 178 5.46 13.09 -7.57
CA ASP A 178 5.99 14.42 -7.26
C ASP A 178 6.63 14.49 -5.86
N VAL A 179 6.12 13.71 -4.90
CA VAL A 179 6.61 13.72 -3.51
C VAL A 179 7.52 12.53 -3.18
N TYR A 180 7.67 11.56 -4.07
CA TYR A 180 8.38 10.30 -3.79
C TYR A 180 9.78 10.52 -3.20
N ASP A 181 10.56 11.44 -3.79
CA ASP A 181 11.95 11.65 -3.40
C ASP A 181 12.06 12.18 -1.95
N ASP A 182 11.09 12.99 -1.49
CA ASP A 182 11.00 13.48 -0.10
C ASP A 182 10.67 12.35 0.90
N PHE A 183 9.98 11.30 0.44
CA PHE A 183 9.55 10.16 1.24
C PHE A 183 10.29 8.86 0.91
N GLN A 184 11.42 8.93 0.20
CA GLN A 184 12.15 7.75 -0.27
C GLN A 184 12.54 6.81 0.89
N VAL A 185 13.02 7.36 2.00
CA VAL A 185 13.42 6.56 3.16
C VAL A 185 12.23 5.80 3.74
N LEU A 186 11.09 6.47 3.92
CA LEU A 186 9.85 5.85 4.40
C LEU A 186 9.38 4.73 3.47
N SER A 187 9.49 4.98 2.16
CA SER A 187 9.09 4.07 1.09
C SER A 187 9.92 2.79 1.08
N ILE A 188 11.25 2.93 1.16
CA ILE A 188 12.17 1.80 1.24
C ILE A 188 11.94 1.01 2.53
N SER A 189 11.79 1.69 3.68
CA SER A 189 11.51 1.01 4.95
C SER A 189 10.24 0.16 4.93
N HIS A 190 9.19 0.59 4.22
CA HIS A 190 7.97 -0.21 4.06
C HIS A 190 8.15 -1.36 3.06
N GLN A 191 8.77 -1.08 1.92
CA GLN A 191 8.92 -2.05 0.85
C GLN A 191 9.82 -3.22 1.25
N TYR A 192 10.83 -2.97 2.09
CA TYR A 192 11.78 -3.97 2.57
C TYR A 192 11.51 -4.41 4.02
N GLU A 193 10.29 -4.19 4.51
CA GLU A 193 9.86 -4.65 5.82
C GLU A 193 10.05 -6.17 5.98
N THR A 194 10.49 -6.60 7.16
CA THR A 194 10.74 -8.02 7.49
C THR A 194 9.76 -8.55 8.54
N GLY A 195 8.94 -7.68 9.14
CA GLY A 195 8.00 -8.02 10.21
C GLY A 195 8.69 -8.41 11.52
N PHE A 196 10.02 -8.36 11.57
CA PHE A 196 10.80 -8.68 12.75
C PHE A 196 11.40 -7.41 13.34
N ARG A 197 11.23 -7.22 14.64
CA ARG A 197 11.75 -6.05 15.35
C ARG A 197 12.86 -6.47 16.30
N THR A 198 14.05 -5.98 16.03
CA THR A 198 15.17 -6.02 16.98
C THR A 198 15.23 -4.70 17.73
N LEU A 199 15.94 -4.68 18.87
CA LEU A 199 16.19 -3.44 19.59
C LEU A 199 16.93 -2.41 18.71
N HIS A 200 17.86 -2.88 17.86
CA HIS A 200 18.57 -2.00 16.93
C HIS A 200 17.61 -1.33 15.93
N TYR A 201 16.67 -2.10 15.36
CA TYR A 201 15.66 -1.54 14.46
C TYR A 201 14.76 -0.54 15.19
N ALA A 202 14.23 -0.89 16.37
CA ALA A 202 13.36 -0.01 17.13
C ALA A 202 14.05 1.33 17.51
N GLN A 203 15.32 1.27 17.94
CA GLN A 203 16.10 2.48 18.25
C GLN A 203 16.38 3.33 16.99
N SER A 204 16.69 2.68 15.86
CA SER A 204 16.94 3.36 14.59
C SER A 204 15.67 4.05 14.07
N ASP A 205 14.52 3.39 14.16
CA ASP A 205 13.21 3.93 13.80
C ASP A 205 12.90 5.19 14.62
N ILE A 206 13.14 5.17 15.93
CA ILE A 206 12.90 6.35 16.78
C ILE A 206 13.77 7.53 16.33
N ILE A 207 15.06 7.31 16.08
CA ILE A 207 15.95 8.39 15.63
C ILE A 207 15.51 8.92 14.26
N LEU A 208 15.22 8.03 13.33
CA LEU A 208 14.82 8.35 11.97
C LEU A 208 13.50 9.14 11.95
N TYR A 209 12.43 8.56 12.51
CA TYR A 209 11.11 9.18 12.48
C TYR A 209 11.05 10.44 13.34
N SER A 210 11.78 10.52 14.46
CA SER A 210 11.90 11.79 15.21
C SER A 210 12.53 12.88 14.36
N THR A 211 13.52 12.56 13.53
CA THR A 211 14.15 13.53 12.62
C THR A 211 13.18 13.95 11.52
N GLN A 212 12.39 13.02 10.98
CA GLN A 212 11.34 13.35 10.01
C GLN A 212 10.22 14.19 10.62
N LEU A 213 9.83 14.00 11.88
CA LEU A 213 8.88 14.88 12.57
C LEU A 213 9.39 16.33 12.65
N GLU A 214 10.69 16.53 12.87
CA GLU A 214 11.29 17.87 12.86
C GLU A 214 11.14 18.53 11.49
N ALA A 215 11.38 17.79 10.40
CA ALA A 215 11.17 18.28 9.03
C ALA A 215 9.68 18.58 8.76
N ILE A 216 8.78 17.70 9.18
CA ILE A 216 7.32 17.90 9.07
C ILE A 216 6.88 19.16 9.83
N ASN A 217 7.47 19.42 10.99
CA ASN A 217 7.18 20.64 11.74
C ASN A 217 7.58 21.90 10.97
N VAL A 218 8.74 21.88 10.29
CA VAL A 218 9.17 22.98 9.42
C VAL A 218 8.19 23.17 8.26
N ASP A 219 7.78 22.09 7.60
CA ASP A 219 6.76 22.08 6.55
C ASP A 219 5.42 22.68 7.01
N LEU A 220 5.06 22.43 8.26
CA LEU A 220 3.85 22.99 8.88
C LEU A 220 4.01 24.46 9.28
N GLY A 221 5.19 25.08 9.12
CA GLY A 221 5.48 26.44 9.57
C GLY A 221 5.65 26.56 11.09
N GLY A 222 6.15 25.50 11.73
CA GLY A 222 6.32 25.40 13.17
C GLY A 222 7.66 25.89 13.72
N GLY A 223 7.64 26.35 14.97
CA GLY A 223 8.82 26.77 15.72
C GLY A 223 9.61 25.60 16.31
N SER A 224 10.82 25.87 16.79
CA SER A 224 11.70 24.86 17.39
C SER A 224 11.17 24.25 18.69
N SER A 225 10.35 25.00 19.44
CA SER A 225 9.74 24.56 20.70
C SER A 225 8.62 23.52 20.51
N GLU A 226 8.05 23.43 19.31
CA GLU A 226 6.92 22.54 19.00
C GLU A 226 7.29 21.43 18.01
N LYS A 227 8.60 21.24 17.75
CA LYS A 227 9.14 20.37 16.69
C LYS A 227 8.64 18.93 16.67
N TYR A 228 8.21 18.38 17.80
CA TYR A 228 7.56 17.06 17.87
C TYR A 228 6.05 17.17 18.11
N VAL A 229 5.61 18.17 18.89
CA VAL A 229 4.21 18.29 19.33
C VAL A 229 3.30 18.70 18.18
N ARG A 230 3.71 19.62 17.30
CA ARG A 230 2.87 20.12 16.21
C ARG A 230 2.54 19.04 15.17
N PRO A 231 3.50 18.24 14.67
CA PRO A 231 3.18 17.08 13.82
C PRO A 231 2.18 16.12 14.48
N PHE A 232 2.39 15.77 15.76
CA PHE A 232 1.48 14.89 16.49
C PHE A 232 0.08 15.50 16.62
N ASN A 233 -0.02 16.78 16.98
CA ASN A 233 -1.31 17.44 17.13
C ASN A 233 -2.09 17.50 15.81
N THR A 234 -1.37 17.68 14.70
CA THR A 234 -1.94 17.79 13.36
C THR A 234 -2.40 16.44 12.82
N TYR A 235 -1.58 15.39 12.96
CA TYR A 235 -1.79 14.14 12.22
C TYR A 235 -2.17 12.93 13.07
N ALA A 236 -1.87 12.89 14.37
CA ALA A 236 -2.14 11.72 15.19
C ALA A 236 -3.60 11.70 15.71
N SER A 237 -4.24 10.53 15.64
CA SER A 237 -5.52 10.29 16.29
C SER A 237 -5.44 10.39 17.82
N SER A 238 -6.60 10.47 18.48
CA SER A 238 -6.71 10.43 19.94
C SER A 238 -6.09 9.17 20.54
N GLU A 239 -6.27 8.03 19.86
CA GLU A 239 -5.79 6.72 20.32
C GLU A 239 -4.27 6.67 20.31
N LEU A 240 -3.64 7.09 19.21
CA LEU A 240 -2.17 7.19 19.09
C LEU A 240 -1.55 8.10 20.14
N LYS A 241 -2.16 9.28 20.35
CA LYS A 241 -1.73 10.22 21.38
C LYS A 241 -1.83 9.58 22.78
N SER A 242 -2.92 8.87 23.06
CA SER A 242 -3.13 8.19 24.34
C SER A 242 -2.13 7.04 24.57
N GLN A 243 -1.88 6.23 23.54
CA GLN A 243 -0.90 5.14 23.62
C GLN A 243 0.50 5.67 23.93
N LEU A 244 0.95 6.70 23.21
CA LEU A 244 2.28 7.27 23.43
C LEU A 244 2.41 7.93 24.81
N ALA A 245 1.38 8.64 25.26
CA ALA A 245 1.36 9.24 26.59
C ALA A 245 1.53 8.17 27.69
N LYS A 246 0.81 7.04 27.59
CA LYS A 246 0.94 5.92 28.55
C LYS A 246 2.33 5.31 28.60
N ILE A 247 3.03 5.24 27.47
CA ILE A 247 4.42 4.77 27.45
C ILE A 247 5.31 5.77 28.21
N PHE A 248 5.14 7.06 27.95
CA PHE A 248 5.93 8.10 28.60
C PHE A 248 5.56 8.38 30.06
N GLU A 249 4.38 7.96 30.56
CA GLU A 249 4.06 7.96 31.99
C GLU A 249 5.04 7.12 32.83
N LYS A 250 5.65 6.09 32.22
CA LYS A 250 6.73 5.30 32.85
C LYS A 250 8.00 6.13 33.06
N THR A 251 8.13 7.22 32.32
CA THR A 251 9.24 8.15 32.36
C THR A 251 8.85 9.36 33.20
N GLU A 252 9.81 9.98 33.89
CA GLU A 252 9.53 11.18 34.71
C GLU A 252 9.33 12.45 33.86
N GLU A 253 9.03 12.31 32.56
CA GLU A 253 8.87 13.40 31.61
C GLU A 253 7.45 13.38 31.02
N PRO A 254 6.49 14.13 31.61
CA PRO A 254 5.10 14.14 31.16
C PRO A 254 4.87 14.97 29.88
N ASP A 255 5.83 15.82 29.49
CA ASP A 255 5.73 16.60 28.25
C ASP A 255 6.16 15.75 27.04
N LEU A 256 5.23 15.51 26.12
CA LEU A 256 5.45 14.67 24.95
C LEU A 256 6.65 15.14 24.10
N GLY A 257 6.78 16.45 23.88
CA GLY A 257 7.84 17.01 23.07
C GLY A 257 9.21 16.77 23.71
N ARG A 258 9.33 17.01 25.01
CA ARG A 258 10.55 16.76 25.77
C ARG A 258 10.86 15.28 25.89
N ALA A 259 9.85 14.43 26.07
CA ALA A 259 10.05 12.99 26.16
C ALA A 259 10.66 12.42 24.87
N ILE A 260 10.11 12.79 23.70
CA ILE A 260 10.68 12.40 22.40
C ILE A 260 12.09 13.00 22.22
N ALA A 261 12.28 14.28 22.55
CA ALA A 261 13.58 14.93 22.45
C ALA A 261 14.66 14.22 23.28
N SER A 262 14.34 13.94 24.55
CA SER A 262 15.22 13.30 25.50
C SER A 262 15.55 11.89 25.08
N LEU A 263 14.54 11.10 24.69
CA LEU A 263 14.76 9.73 24.21
C LEU A 263 15.64 9.69 22.95
N ARG A 264 15.36 10.52 21.95
CA ARG A 264 16.20 10.65 20.73
C ARG A 264 17.64 10.99 21.10
N ASN A 265 17.84 11.95 22.00
CA ASN A 265 19.17 12.38 22.45
C ASN A 265 19.90 11.29 23.24
N GLU A 266 19.21 10.56 24.10
CA GLU A 266 19.76 9.40 24.79
C GLU A 266 20.17 8.31 23.79
N LEU A 267 19.39 8.05 22.74
CA LEU A 267 19.74 7.05 21.73
C LEU A 267 20.92 7.48 20.85
N ALA A 268 20.92 8.73 20.37
CA ALA A 268 21.90 9.22 19.39
C ALA A 268 23.28 9.57 19.98
N HIS A 269 23.35 9.90 21.28
CA HIS A 269 24.59 10.40 21.89
C HIS A 269 25.12 9.48 22.99
N VAL A 270 26.28 8.87 22.77
CA VAL A 270 26.93 7.92 23.70
C VAL A 270 27.13 8.53 25.09
N GLY A 271 27.57 9.78 25.18
CA GLY A 271 27.87 10.46 26.45
C GLY A 271 26.64 10.98 27.24
N ARG A 272 25.42 10.86 26.71
CA ARG A 272 24.22 11.30 27.43
C ARG A 272 23.83 10.30 28.53
N PRO A 273 23.42 10.76 29.72
CA PRO A 273 22.85 9.89 30.75
C PRO A 273 21.63 9.13 30.21
N LYS A 274 21.60 7.82 30.42
CA LYS A 274 20.55 6.92 29.91
C LYS A 274 19.43 6.76 30.94
N VAL A 275 18.67 7.83 31.19
CA VAL A 275 17.63 7.83 32.24
C VAL A 275 16.37 7.14 31.73
N MET A 276 15.85 7.57 30.57
CA MET A 276 14.67 6.98 29.95
C MET A 276 14.96 5.55 29.49
N MET A 277 16.15 5.32 28.92
CA MET A 277 16.48 4.00 28.38
C MET A 277 16.54 2.88 29.44
N LYS A 278 16.75 3.23 30.72
CA LYS A 278 16.72 2.27 31.83
C LYS A 278 15.31 1.90 32.29
N LYS A 279 14.30 2.68 31.90
CA LYS A 279 12.90 2.52 32.31
C LYS A 279 12.04 1.87 31.23
N LEU A 280 12.40 2.05 29.97
CA LEU A 280 11.68 1.51 28.81
C LEU A 280 12.19 0.10 28.45
N ASN A 281 11.27 -0.80 28.13
CA ASN A 281 11.60 -2.14 27.62
C ASN A 281 11.61 -2.16 26.08
N ILE A 282 11.94 -3.30 25.47
CA ILE A 282 12.00 -3.42 24.01
C ILE A 282 10.66 -3.11 23.33
N ASP A 283 9.55 -3.58 23.91
CA ASP A 283 8.20 -3.36 23.38
C ASP A 283 7.86 -1.86 23.37
N ASP A 284 8.26 -1.13 24.41
CA ASP A 284 8.10 0.32 24.47
C ASP A 284 8.83 1.02 23.32
N TYR A 285 10.05 0.60 22.97
CA TYR A 285 10.76 1.18 21.82
C TYR A 285 10.09 0.84 20.49
N ILE A 286 9.58 -0.39 20.35
CA ILE A 286 8.88 -0.82 19.14
C ILE A 286 7.61 0.02 18.96
N ASP A 287 6.83 0.18 20.03
CA ASP A 287 5.59 0.96 20.03
C ASP A 287 5.87 2.44 19.75
N ILE A 288 6.85 3.05 20.41
CA ILE A 288 7.24 4.45 20.13
C ILE A 288 7.65 4.59 18.66
N GLY A 289 8.54 3.72 18.15
CA GLY A 289 8.98 3.77 16.75
C GLY A 289 7.82 3.64 15.76
N GLN A 290 6.89 2.72 16.01
CA GLN A 290 5.69 2.51 15.22
C GLN A 290 4.75 3.72 15.25
N ILE A 291 4.53 4.31 16.42
CA ILE A 291 3.69 5.50 16.57
C ILE A 291 4.29 6.69 15.80
N LEU A 292 5.60 6.93 15.94
CA LEU A 292 6.29 7.99 15.20
C LEU A 292 6.19 7.75 13.69
N ARG A 293 6.40 6.50 13.24
CA ARG A 293 6.25 6.09 11.83
C ARG A 293 4.84 6.41 11.31
N LEU A 294 3.80 6.08 12.06
CA LEU A 294 2.42 6.33 11.66
C LEU A 294 2.13 7.83 11.50
N VAL A 295 2.70 8.70 12.34
CA VAL A 295 2.57 10.16 12.19
C VAL A 295 3.25 10.66 10.91
N VAL A 296 4.43 10.12 10.56
CA VAL A 296 5.10 10.44 9.30
C VAL A 296 4.27 9.97 8.09
N ILE A 297 3.76 8.74 8.11
CA ILE A 297 2.88 8.23 7.04
C ILE A 297 1.64 9.11 6.89
N SER A 298 1.11 9.61 8.00
CA SER A 298 -0.07 10.47 7.99
C SER A 298 0.20 11.82 7.34
N HIS A 299 1.41 12.36 7.50
CA HIS A 299 1.84 13.54 6.75
C HIS A 299 1.94 13.26 5.25
N LEU A 300 2.54 12.12 4.86
CA LEU A 300 2.55 11.68 3.46
C LEU A 300 1.12 11.57 2.91
N PHE A 301 0.22 10.90 3.62
CA PHE A 301 -1.17 10.74 3.20
C PHE A 301 -1.90 12.08 3.03
N ALA A 302 -1.64 13.06 3.90
CA ALA A 302 -2.16 14.41 3.72
C ALA A 302 -1.61 15.08 2.45
N LYS A 303 -0.32 14.91 2.13
CA LYS A 303 0.29 15.40 0.86
C LYS A 303 -0.30 14.69 -0.37
N LEU A 304 -0.70 13.42 -0.23
CA LEU A 304 -1.39 12.66 -1.28
C LEU A 304 -2.89 13.02 -1.41
N GLY A 305 -3.43 13.86 -0.53
CA GLY A 305 -4.83 14.29 -0.55
C GLY A 305 -5.80 13.30 0.10
N ILE A 306 -5.31 12.34 0.90
CA ILE A 306 -6.16 11.40 1.66
C ILE A 306 -6.79 12.16 2.85
N HIS A 307 -8.10 11.97 3.05
CA HIS A 307 -8.81 12.67 4.11
C HIS A 307 -8.43 12.16 5.50
N GLN A 308 -8.46 13.06 6.48
CA GLN A 308 -8.07 12.77 7.86
C GLN A 308 -8.81 11.57 8.48
N GLU A 309 -10.09 11.38 8.15
CA GLU A 309 -10.86 10.22 8.64
C GLU A 309 -10.23 8.90 8.19
N GLN A 310 -9.82 8.80 6.92
CA GLN A 310 -9.18 7.60 6.37
C GLN A 310 -7.79 7.40 6.94
N ILE A 311 -7.05 8.49 7.19
CA ILE A 311 -5.75 8.46 7.88
C ILE A 311 -5.90 7.90 9.29
N HIS A 312 -6.89 8.37 10.07
CA HIS A 312 -7.14 7.87 11.41
C HIS A 312 -7.63 6.41 11.41
N GLN A 313 -8.38 5.98 10.40
CA GLN A 313 -8.73 4.56 10.23
C GLN A 313 -7.48 3.70 9.98
N TYR A 314 -6.58 4.15 9.09
CA TYR A 314 -5.30 3.46 8.82
C TYR A 314 -4.48 3.31 10.10
N GLN A 315 -4.34 4.40 10.84
CA GLN A 315 -3.70 4.45 12.15
C GLN A 315 -4.30 3.44 13.13
N GLY A 316 -5.62 3.45 13.32
CA GLY A 316 -6.30 2.57 14.27
C GLY A 316 -6.14 1.07 13.97
N ARG A 317 -6.02 0.69 12.69
CA ARG A 317 -5.78 -0.70 12.30
C ARG A 317 -4.35 -1.16 12.58
N LEU A 318 -3.38 -0.26 12.52
CA LEU A 318 -1.96 -0.56 12.69
C LEU A 318 -1.40 -0.23 14.09
N SER A 319 -2.22 0.38 14.95
CA SER A 319 -1.86 0.67 16.34
C SER A 319 -2.15 -0.50 17.30
N HIS A 320 -2.67 -1.61 16.79
CA HIS A 320 -3.06 -2.81 17.54
C HIS A 320 -2.46 -4.11 16.97
N SER A 321 -1.58 -3.99 15.96
CA SER A 321 -0.95 -5.09 15.22
C SER A 321 0.47 -5.34 15.70
#